data_AF-A0A8G2C0A9-F1
#
_entry.id   AF-A0A8G2C0A9-F1
#
_cell.length_a   1.000
_cell.length_b   1.000
_cell.length_c   1.000
_cell.angle_alpha   90.00
_cell.angle_beta   90.00
_cell.angle_gamma   90.00
#
_symmetry.space_group_name_H-M   'P 1'
#
loop_
_entity.id
_entity.type
_entity.pdbx_description
1 polymer ?
#
loop_
_entity_poly.entity_id
_entity_poly.type
_entity_poly.pdbx_seq_one_letter_code
_entity_poly.pdbx_strand_id
1 'polypeptide(L)'
;MQQIILGSLIRQAKGTELLCQLLREEYALLRAGAPDQVTGLEMCIQDLIRQLVREREALVHRLQSAGMTNLAVFLETLPAADRRIFETWRAKIVTHEQDSGHLASINADLAMALWKQSGVLLSHFQNQVAPRERNTYSAKGTWQDRTATATLVRGRL
;
A
#
# COMPACT_ATOMS: atom_id res chain seq x y z
N MET A 1 32.25 15.04 -5.51
CA MET A 1 31.07 15.17 -4.63
C MET A 1 29.80 15.49 -5.42
N GLN A 2 29.79 16.54 -6.24
CA GLN A 2 28.61 16.95 -7.03
C GLN A 2 28.05 15.82 -7.92
N GLN A 3 28.90 15.09 -8.65
CA GLN A 3 28.47 13.95 -9.47
C GLN A 3 27.80 12.83 -8.69
N ILE A 4 28.21 12.60 -7.43
CA ILE A 4 27.64 11.55 -6.57
C ILE A 4 26.23 11.96 -6.12
N ILE A 5 26.06 13.22 -5.72
CA ILE A 5 24.76 13.79 -5.33
C ILE A 5 23.81 13.79 -6.54
N LEU A 6 24.29 14.24 -7.70
CA LEU A 6 23.50 14.20 -8.94
C LEU A 6 23.10 12.77 -9.30
N GLY A 7 24.02 11.82 -9.21
CA GLY A 7 23.73 10.41 -9.45
C GLY A 7 22.67 9.84 -8.48
N SER A 8 22.71 10.23 -7.20
CA SER A 8 21.68 9.83 -6.23
C SER A 8 20.32 10.45 -6.56
N LEU A 9 20.26 11.73 -6.93
CA LEU A 9 19.01 12.37 -7.37
C LEU A 9 18.42 11.72 -8.63
N ILE A 10 19.25 11.38 -9.61
CA ILE A 10 18.80 10.67 -10.82
C ILE A 10 18.23 9.29 -10.46
N ARG A 11 18.90 8.55 -9.57
CA ARG A 11 18.41 7.24 -9.11
C ARG A 11 17.09 7.37 -8.35
N GLN A 12 16.98 8.35 -7.46
CA GLN A 12 15.73 8.63 -6.74
C GLN A 12 14.60 8.99 -7.71
N ALA A 13 14.84 9.89 -8.68
CA ALA A 13 13.84 10.29 -9.67
C ALA A 13 13.34 9.10 -10.50
N LYS A 14 14.25 8.26 -11.00
CA LYS A 14 13.89 7.05 -11.76
C LYS A 14 13.18 6.01 -10.90
N GLY A 15 13.60 5.85 -9.65
CA GLY A 15 12.96 4.92 -8.73
C GLY A 15 11.55 5.38 -8.33
N THR A 16 11.33 6.68 -8.13
CA THR A 16 9.97 7.23 -7.92
C THR A 16 9.09 7.12 -9.16
N GLU A 17 9.67 7.27 -10.35
CA GLU A 17 8.95 7.04 -11.61
C GLU A 17 8.52 5.58 -11.75
N LEU A 18 9.42 4.63 -11.44
CA LEU A 18 9.11 3.20 -11.42
C LEU A 18 8.04 2.87 -10.38
N LEU A 19 8.09 3.49 -9.20
CA LEU A 19 7.07 3.33 -8.16
C LEU A 19 5.67 3.74 -8.67
N CYS A 20 5.57 4.88 -9.34
CA CYS A 20 4.33 5.31 -10.00
C CYS A 20 3.82 4.27 -11.00
N GLN A 21 4.72 3.65 -11.80
CA GLN A 21 4.32 2.65 -12.79
C GLN A 21 3.79 1.38 -12.14
N LEU A 22 4.48 0.88 -11.10
CA LEU A 22 4.05 -0.32 -10.37
C LEU A 22 2.69 -0.10 -9.66
N LEU A 23 2.47 1.07 -9.07
CA LEU A 23 1.19 1.40 -8.45
C LEU A 23 0.05 1.48 -9.47
N ARG A 24 0.32 1.95 -10.70
CA ARG A 24 -0.68 1.92 -11.79
C ARG A 24 -0.99 0.50 -12.26
N GLU A 25 0.01 -0.36 -12.28
CA GLU A 25 -0.16 -1.76 -12.64
C GLU A 25 -0.97 -2.52 -11.57
N GLU A 26 -0.65 -2.31 -10.30
CA GLU A 26 -1.44 -2.80 -9.16
C GLU A 26 -2.91 -2.36 -9.27
N TYR A 27 -3.16 -1.09 -9.54
CA TYR A 27 -4.52 -0.57 -9.76
C TYR A 27 -5.25 -1.34 -10.88
N ALA A 28 -4.56 -1.57 -12.01
CA ALA A 28 -5.14 -2.29 -13.13
C ALA A 28 -5.49 -3.75 -12.79
N LEU A 29 -4.63 -4.43 -12.03
CA LEU A 29 -4.85 -5.81 -11.59
C LEU A 29 -5.96 -5.93 -10.54
N LEU A 30 -6.01 -5.02 -9.57
CA LEU A 30 -7.10 -4.94 -8.61
C LEU A 30 -8.44 -4.72 -9.31
N ARG A 31 -8.47 -3.85 -10.33
CA ARG A 31 -9.67 -3.61 -11.14
C ARG A 31 -10.06 -4.83 -12.00
N ALA A 32 -9.08 -5.61 -12.45
CA ALA A 32 -9.32 -6.84 -13.22
C ALA A 32 -9.76 -8.02 -12.35
N GLY A 33 -9.74 -7.90 -11.02
CA GLY A 33 -10.13 -8.97 -10.10
C GLY A 33 -9.13 -10.12 -10.03
N ALA A 34 -7.83 -9.84 -10.26
CA ALA A 34 -6.74 -10.82 -10.22
C ALA A 34 -5.82 -10.61 -9.00
N PRO A 35 -6.29 -10.83 -7.75
CA PRO A 35 -5.54 -10.53 -6.54
C PRO A 35 -4.27 -11.39 -6.39
N ASP A 36 -4.24 -12.60 -6.96
CA ASP A 36 -3.09 -13.50 -6.87
C ASP A 36 -1.83 -12.90 -7.52
N GLN A 37 -2.00 -12.09 -8.56
CA GLN A 37 -0.89 -11.42 -9.25
C GLN A 37 -0.43 -10.13 -8.55
N VAL A 38 -1.26 -9.58 -7.65
CA VAL A 38 -0.96 -8.35 -6.89
C VAL A 38 0.10 -8.60 -5.84
N THR A 39 0.09 -9.78 -5.19
CA THR A 39 1.03 -10.13 -4.11
C THR A 39 2.50 -9.99 -4.52
N GLY A 40 2.85 -10.39 -5.75
CA GLY A 40 4.22 -10.26 -6.26
C GLY A 40 4.62 -8.79 -6.48
N LEU A 41 3.69 -7.97 -6.97
CA LEU A 41 3.91 -6.54 -7.17
C LEU A 41 4.01 -5.78 -5.85
N GLU A 42 3.21 -6.14 -4.84
CA GLU A 42 3.29 -5.55 -3.49
C GLU A 42 4.70 -5.71 -2.90
N MET A 43 5.29 -6.90 -3.02
CA MET A 43 6.64 -7.15 -2.52
C MET A 43 7.68 -6.29 -3.27
N CYS A 44 7.59 -6.21 -4.60
CA CYS A 44 8.43 -5.33 -5.40
C CYS A 44 8.28 -3.85 -5.02
N ILE A 45 7.05 -3.38 -4.78
CA ILE A 45 6.75 -2.02 -4.34
C ILE A 45 7.38 -1.74 -2.97
N GLN A 46 7.21 -2.65 -2.01
CA GLN A 46 7.78 -2.49 -0.66
C GLN A 46 9.31 -2.45 -0.67
N ASP A 47 9.95 -3.32 -1.45
CA ASP A 47 11.40 -3.32 -1.58
C ASP A 47 11.93 -2.08 -2.29
N LEU A 48 11.23 -1.58 -3.31
CA LEU A 48 11.55 -0.32 -3.97
C LEU A 48 11.45 0.88 -3.02
N ILE A 49 10.39 0.93 -2.20
CA ILE A 49 10.23 1.97 -1.15
C ILE A 49 11.41 1.90 -0.18
N ARG A 50 11.77 0.71 0.30
CA ARG A 50 12.90 0.52 1.21
C ARG A 50 14.22 0.99 0.58
N GLN A 51 14.43 0.71 -0.70
CA GLN A 51 15.60 1.18 -1.44
C GLN A 51 15.63 2.72 -1.57
N LEU A 52 14.49 3.35 -1.87
CA LEU A 52 14.39 4.81 -1.98
C LEU A 52 14.66 5.51 -0.64
N VAL A 53 14.15 4.96 0.46
CA VAL A 53 14.44 5.46 1.81
C VAL A 53 15.94 5.40 2.10
N ARG A 54 16.59 4.27 1.83
CA ARG A 54 18.04 4.12 2.01
C ARG A 54 18.86 5.09 1.16
N GLU A 55 18.47 5.32 -0.09
CA GLU A 55 19.12 6.31 -0.96
C GLU A 55 18.96 7.74 -0.41
N ARG A 56 17.79 8.07 0.15
CA ARG A 56 17.53 9.37 0.77
C ARG A 56 18.36 9.57 2.04
N GLU A 57 18.44 8.56 2.89
CA GLU A 57 19.28 8.57 4.09
C GLU A 57 20.77 8.69 3.74
N ALA A 58 21.23 7.93 2.74
CA ALA A 58 22.60 8.01 2.25
C ALA A 58 22.93 9.40 1.70
N LEU A 59 21.99 10.04 1.01
CA LEU A 59 22.15 11.42 0.53
C LEU A 59 22.28 12.41 1.69
N VAL A 60 21.39 12.32 2.70
CA VAL A 60 21.43 13.17 3.89
C VAL A 60 22.73 13.00 4.66
N HIS A 61 23.15 11.75 4.90
CA HIS A 61 24.41 11.45 5.57
C HIS A 61 25.62 12.03 4.82
N ARG A 62 25.62 11.95 3.48
CA ARG A 62 26.70 12.54 2.65
C ARG A 62 26.73 14.05 2.76
N LEU A 63 25.57 14.72 2.76
CA LEU A 63 25.50 16.17 2.94
C LEU A 63 26.02 16.59 4.32
N GLN A 64 25.60 15.88 5.37
CA GLN A 64 26.06 16.12 6.75
C GLN A 64 27.56 15.89 6.89
N SER A 65 28.12 14.83 6.29
CA SER A 65 29.56 14.55 6.31
C SER A 65 30.40 15.64 5.63
N ALA A 66 29.79 16.43 4.75
CA ALA A 66 30.42 17.57 4.09
C ALA A 66 30.17 18.90 4.82
N GLY A 67 29.59 18.88 6.02
CA GLY A 67 29.27 20.07 6.82
C GLY A 67 28.05 20.84 6.34
N MET A 68 27.24 20.26 5.43
CA MET A 68 26.04 20.90 4.91
C MET A 68 24.81 20.34 5.61
N THR A 69 23.94 21.23 6.12
CA THR A 69 22.71 20.80 6.80
C THR A 69 21.67 20.29 5.81
N ASN A 70 21.55 20.90 4.63
CA ASN A 70 20.43 20.68 3.71
C ASN A 70 20.90 20.62 2.24
N LEU A 71 20.13 19.96 1.37
CA LEU A 71 20.33 20.03 -0.08
C LEU A 71 20.24 21.48 -0.60
N ALA A 72 19.39 22.33 -0.01
CA ALA A 72 19.24 23.72 -0.41
C ALA A 72 20.56 24.52 -0.26
N VAL A 73 21.27 24.33 0.85
CA VAL A 73 22.58 24.97 1.10
C VAL A 73 23.60 24.52 0.06
N PHE A 74 23.58 23.23 -0.30
CA PHE A 74 24.42 22.71 -1.38
C PHE A 74 24.11 23.36 -2.74
N LEU A 75 22.83 23.60 -3.05
CA LEU A 75 22.41 24.26 -4.30
C LEU A 75 22.84 25.73 -4.38
N GLU A 76 22.98 26.42 -3.26
CA GLU A 76 23.47 27.81 -3.21
C GLU A 76 24.97 27.91 -3.51
N THR A 77 25.75 26.86 -3.23
CA THR A 77 27.19 26.81 -3.56
C THR A 77 27.49 26.50 -5.03
N LEU A 78 26.47 26.16 -5.82
CA LEU A 78 26.61 25.71 -7.21
C LEU A 78 26.48 26.87 -8.22
N PRO A 79 27.19 26.82 -9.35
CA PRO A 79 26.93 27.69 -10.49
C PRO A 79 25.49 27.58 -10.98
N ALA A 80 24.92 28.67 -11.52
CA ALA A 80 23.53 28.72 -11.94
C ALA A 80 23.14 27.65 -12.98
N ALA A 81 24.07 27.29 -13.87
CA ALA A 81 23.86 26.23 -14.87
C ALA A 81 23.65 24.86 -14.22
N ASP A 82 24.52 24.49 -13.27
CA ASP A 82 24.43 23.22 -12.57
C ASP A 82 23.22 23.19 -11.64
N ARG A 83 22.97 24.28 -10.90
CA ARG A 83 21.82 24.42 -10.00
C ARG A 83 20.50 24.07 -10.70
N ARG A 84 20.30 24.55 -11.94
CA ARG A 84 19.09 24.27 -12.72
C ARG A 84 18.91 22.77 -13.01
N ILE A 85 20.00 22.03 -13.22
CA ILE A 85 19.96 20.58 -13.44
C ILE A 85 19.48 19.88 -12.17
N PHE A 86 20.06 20.22 -11.01
CA PHE A 86 19.65 19.63 -9.74
C PHE A 86 18.19 19.96 -9.38
N GLU A 87 17.76 21.20 -9.60
CA GLU A 87 16.37 21.62 -9.38
C GLU A 87 15.40 20.87 -10.29
N THR A 88 15.77 20.62 -11.55
CA THR A 88 14.96 19.81 -12.49
C THR A 88 14.74 18.40 -11.96
N TRP A 89 15.79 17.73 -11.48
CA TRP A 89 15.67 16.38 -10.92
C TRP A 89 14.89 16.37 -9.60
N ARG A 90 15.12 17.36 -8.75
CA ARG A 90 14.36 17.53 -7.50
C ARG A 90 12.87 17.71 -7.78
N ALA A 91 12.51 18.54 -8.76
CA ALA A 91 11.11 18.76 -9.14
C ALA A 91 10.45 17.46 -9.61
N LYS A 92 11.15 16.66 -10.44
CA LYS A 92 10.64 15.34 -10.87
C LYS A 92 10.37 14.39 -9.71
N ILE A 93 11.27 14.32 -8.73
CA ILE A 93 11.08 13.49 -7.53
C ILE A 93 9.80 13.91 -6.80
N VAL A 94 9.62 15.21 -6.56
CA VAL A 94 8.45 15.74 -5.86
C VAL A 94 7.16 15.41 -6.60
N THR A 95 7.12 15.59 -7.92
CA THR A 95 5.94 15.26 -8.73
C THR A 95 5.61 13.77 -8.64
N HIS A 96 6.59 12.89 -8.83
CA HIS A 96 6.35 11.45 -8.79
C HIS A 96 6.03 10.93 -7.38
N GLU A 97 6.58 11.54 -6.33
CA GLU A 97 6.23 11.22 -4.94
C GLU A 97 4.78 11.57 -4.64
N GLN A 98 4.31 12.74 -5.10
CA GLN A 98 2.92 13.14 -4.96
C GLN A 98 1.96 12.22 -5.73
N ASP A 99 2.30 11.91 -6.99
CA ASP A 99 1.51 10.99 -7.82
C ASP A 99 1.45 9.57 -7.22
N SER A 100 2.59 9.07 -6.73
CA SER A 100 2.67 7.77 -6.05
C SER A 100 1.82 7.75 -4.79
N GLY A 101 1.87 8.81 -3.98
CA GLY A 101 1.05 8.92 -2.76
C GLY A 101 -0.45 8.89 -3.07
N HIS A 102 -0.87 9.57 -4.14
CA HIS A 102 -2.27 9.55 -4.57
C HIS A 102 -2.70 8.16 -5.05
N LEU A 103 -1.91 7.51 -5.92
CA LEU A 103 -2.21 6.17 -6.43
C LEU A 103 -2.23 5.12 -5.33
N ALA A 104 -1.28 5.16 -4.38
CA ALA A 104 -1.25 4.25 -3.25
C ALA A 104 -2.51 4.37 -2.37
N SER A 105 -3.02 5.59 -2.16
CA SER A 105 -4.29 5.80 -1.44
C SER A 105 -5.46 5.16 -2.18
N ILE A 106 -5.54 5.36 -3.51
CA ILE A 106 -6.61 4.77 -4.33
C ILE A 106 -6.55 3.23 -4.28
N ASN A 107 -5.35 2.66 -4.38
CA ASN A 107 -5.17 1.21 -4.35
C ASN A 107 -5.58 0.63 -3.00
N ALA A 108 -5.21 1.28 -1.89
CA ALA A 108 -5.62 0.87 -0.55
C ALA A 108 -7.15 0.91 -0.38
N ASP A 109 -7.81 1.97 -0.84
CA ASP A 109 -9.26 2.11 -0.79
C ASP A 109 -9.97 1.05 -1.64
N LEU A 110 -9.44 0.76 -2.84
CA LEU A 110 -9.98 -0.26 -3.75
C LEU A 110 -9.83 -1.66 -3.15
N ALA A 111 -8.66 -2.00 -2.62
CA ALA A 111 -8.42 -3.29 -1.97
C ALA A 111 -9.36 -3.50 -0.77
N MET A 112 -9.55 -2.45 0.05
CA MET A 112 -10.50 -2.47 1.17
C MET A 112 -11.95 -2.66 0.70
N ALA A 113 -12.35 -2.01 -0.39
CA ALA A 113 -13.68 -2.16 -0.96
C ALA A 113 -13.93 -3.59 -1.48
N LEU A 114 -12.96 -4.16 -2.20
CA LEU A 114 -13.00 -5.55 -2.67
C LEU A 114 -13.10 -6.54 -1.50
N TRP A 115 -12.31 -6.33 -0.44
CA TRP A 115 -12.36 -7.16 0.76
C TRP A 115 -13.74 -7.12 1.44
N LYS A 116 -14.32 -5.92 1.61
CA LYS A 116 -15.67 -5.76 2.16
C LYS A 116 -16.71 -6.48 1.31
N GLN A 117 -16.61 -6.40 -0.02
CA GLN A 117 -17.51 -7.08 -0.94
C GLN A 117 -17.45 -8.61 -0.78
N SER A 118 -16.24 -9.18 -0.70
CA SER A 118 -16.05 -10.62 -0.47
C SER A 118 -16.61 -11.08 0.88
N GLY A 119 -16.41 -10.29 1.94
CA GLY A 119 -16.96 -10.60 3.26
C GLY A 119 -18.50 -10.62 3.29
N VAL A 120 -19.14 -9.64 2.65
CA VAL A 120 -20.61 -9.60 2.51
C VAL A 120 -21.12 -10.81 1.72
N LEU A 121 -20.48 -11.16 0.60
CA LEU A 121 -20.87 -12.33 -0.20
C LEU A 121 -20.73 -13.64 0.58
N LEU A 122 -19.64 -13.84 1.31
CA LEU A 122 -19.45 -15.01 2.16
C LEU A 122 -20.50 -15.09 3.27
N SER A 123 -20.80 -13.97 3.94
CA SER A 123 -21.86 -13.93 4.95
C SER A 123 -23.24 -14.27 4.36
N HIS A 124 -23.50 -13.80 3.13
CA HIS A 124 -24.74 -14.08 2.43
C HIS A 124 -24.85 -15.55 2.02
N PHE A 125 -23.79 -16.14 1.46
CA PHE A 125 -23.73 -17.58 1.19
C PHE A 125 -23.86 -18.40 2.46
N GLN A 126 -23.16 -18.03 3.54
CA GLN A 126 -23.28 -18.69 4.83
C GLN A 126 -24.70 -18.61 5.37
N ASN A 127 -25.41 -17.48 5.22
CA ASN A 127 -26.80 -17.34 5.63
C ASN A 127 -27.80 -18.12 4.75
N GLN A 128 -27.44 -18.43 3.51
CA GLN A 128 -28.26 -19.25 2.60
C GLN A 128 -27.99 -20.75 2.73
N VAL A 129 -26.74 -21.13 3.01
CA VAL A 129 -26.31 -22.53 3.17
C VAL A 129 -26.49 -23.00 4.61
N ALA A 130 -26.36 -22.10 5.60
CA ALA A 130 -26.75 -22.40 6.96
C ALA A 130 -28.26 -22.68 7.00
N PRO A 131 -28.70 -23.80 7.60
CA PRO A 131 -30.11 -24.13 7.67
C PRO A 131 -30.86 -23.00 8.39
N ARG A 132 -31.80 -22.37 7.68
CA ARG A 132 -32.65 -21.28 8.19
C ARG A 132 -33.58 -21.74 9.31
N GLU A 133 -33.78 -23.04 9.46
CA GLU A 133 -34.64 -23.61 10.49
C GLU A 133 -33.86 -24.59 11.36
N ARG A 134 -33.77 -24.25 12.65
CA ARG A 134 -33.34 -25.16 13.73
C ARG A 134 -34.47 -26.10 14.17
N ASN A 135 -35.56 -26.16 13.41
CA ASN A 135 -36.70 -27.07 13.57
C ASN A 135 -36.64 -28.12 12.47
N THR A 136 -35.61 -28.95 12.50
CA THR A 136 -35.53 -30.10 11.60
C THR A 136 -36.45 -31.18 12.12
N TYR A 137 -37.32 -31.72 11.26
CA TYR A 137 -38.01 -32.98 11.54
C TYR A 137 -36.96 -34.03 11.92
N SER A 138 -37.12 -34.67 13.09
CA SER A 138 -36.27 -35.81 13.42
C SER A 138 -36.48 -36.93 12.38
N ALA A 139 -35.55 -37.87 12.26
CA ALA A 139 -35.72 -39.07 11.43
C ALA A 139 -36.99 -39.90 11.77
N LYS A 140 -37.70 -39.57 12.86
CA LYS A 140 -38.99 -40.13 13.29
C LYS A 140 -40.19 -39.19 13.06
N GLY A 141 -40.03 -38.10 12.31
CA GLY A 141 -41.11 -37.18 11.94
C GLY A 141 -41.65 -36.30 13.08
N THR A 142 -40.95 -36.20 14.21
CA THR A 142 -41.38 -35.35 15.32
C THR A 142 -40.92 -33.90 15.14
N TRP A 143 -41.87 -32.97 15.15
CA TRP A 143 -41.65 -31.53 15.20
C TRP A 143 -41.26 -31.15 16.64
N GLN A 144 -40.02 -30.69 16.86
CA GLN A 144 -39.61 -30.11 18.14
C GLN A 144 -39.53 -28.60 17.99
N ASP A 145 -40.51 -27.89 18.56
CA ASP A 145 -40.45 -26.44 18.71
C ASP A 145 -39.51 -26.11 19.88
N ARG A 146 -38.22 -25.89 19.60
CA ARG A 146 -37.26 -25.48 20.62
C ARG A 146 -37.28 -23.97 20.72
N THR A 147 -37.99 -23.45 21.72
CA THR A 147 -37.89 -22.04 22.12
C THR A 147 -36.46 -21.72 22.53
N ALA A 148 -35.86 -20.77 21.84
CA ALA A 148 -34.49 -20.30 22.07
C ALA A 148 -34.41 -19.48 23.36
N THR A 149 -34.41 -20.15 24.52
CA THR A 149 -33.90 -19.54 25.74
C THR A 149 -32.43 -19.89 25.85
N ALA A 150 -31.59 -18.97 25.34
CA ALA A 150 -30.17 -18.96 25.63
C ALA A 150 -29.98 -18.73 27.13
N THR A 151 -30.01 -19.81 27.91
CA THR A 151 -29.62 -19.76 29.31
C THR A 151 -28.10 -19.71 29.31
N LEU A 152 -27.55 -18.49 29.34
CA LEU A 152 -26.16 -18.25 29.72
C LEU A 152 -25.97 -18.95 31.06
N VAL A 153 -25.25 -20.07 31.05
CA VAL A 153 -24.78 -20.77 32.25
C VAL A 153 -23.92 -19.78 33.03
N ARG A 154 -24.56 -19.09 33.97
CA ARG A 154 -23.90 -18.24 34.95
C ARG A 154 -23.33 -19.19 35.99
N GLY A 155 -22.07 -19.60 35.78
CA GLY A 155 -21.30 -20.28 36.79
C GLY A 155 -21.20 -19.41 38.03
N ARG A 156 -21.73 -19.92 39.15
CA ARG A 156 -21.34 -19.50 40.50
C ARG A 156 -20.85 -20.74 41.23
N LEU A 157 -19.78 -20.51 41.99
CA LEU A 157 -19.08 -21.41 42.92
C LEU A 157 -20.01 -22.39 43.64
#